data_AF-A0A6N7YWC8-F1
#
_entry.id   AF-A0A6N7YWC8-F1
#
_cell.length_a   1.000
_cell.length_b   1.000
_cell.length_c   1.000
_cell.angle_alpha   90.00
_cell.angle_beta   90.00
_cell.angle_gamma   90.00
#
_symmetry.space_group_name_H-M   'P 1'
#
loop_
_entity.id
_entity.type
_entity.pdbx_description
1 polymer ?
#
loop_
_entity_poly.entity_id
_entity_poly.type
_entity_poly.pdbx_seq_one_letter_code
_entity_poly.pdbx_strand_id
1 'polypeptide(L)'
;MSTTDAHAHVLVPAPDPHHPATAHILPASGLITLTDPHDSPMLLVDYEGDRYATTPGRWADRIARAHGRQRERYPTVARQLIPAHLLLQVGRYDPLEGTVTLTVDPHDPALTQWLGHSPTPEDLQATGARFQQRAELRAALANPQIPRQAVREMARRWGHPDLA
;
A
#
# COMPACT_ATOMS: atom_id res chain seq x y z
N MET A 1 18.36 -0.68 -17.76
CA MET A 1 17.44 -1.67 -17.19
C MET A 1 16.23 -0.91 -16.69
N SER A 2 15.09 -1.06 -17.36
CA SER A 2 13.85 -0.41 -16.97
C SER A 2 13.34 -1.12 -15.70
N THR A 3 13.56 -0.53 -14.54
CA THR A 3 12.83 -0.90 -13.33
C THR A 3 11.41 -0.42 -13.53
N THR A 4 10.61 -1.21 -14.24
CA THR A 4 9.17 -1.20 -14.04
C THR A 4 9.01 -1.45 -12.55
N ASP A 5 8.67 -0.43 -11.77
CA ASP A 5 8.32 -0.60 -10.36
C ASP A 5 7.27 -1.70 -10.35
N ALA A 6 7.65 -2.90 -9.92
CA ALA A 6 6.75 -4.02 -9.84
C ALA A 6 5.67 -3.58 -8.84
N HIS A 7 4.47 -3.31 -9.34
CA HIS A 7 3.37 -2.85 -8.52
C HIS A 7 3.21 -3.81 -7.36
N ALA A 8 3.27 -3.28 -6.14
CA ALA A 8 3.20 -4.12 -4.97
C ALA A 8 1.77 -4.63 -4.79
N HIS A 9 1.61 -5.92 -4.55
CA HIS A 9 0.31 -6.57 -4.50
C HIS A 9 -0.24 -6.50 -3.08
N VAL A 10 -1.44 -5.94 -2.92
CA VAL A 10 -2.13 -5.82 -1.63
C VAL A 10 -2.94 -7.08 -1.40
N LEU A 11 -2.75 -7.67 -0.22
CA LEU A 11 -3.28 -8.99 0.13
C LEU A 11 -4.18 -8.90 1.36
N VAL A 12 -5.10 -9.86 1.50
CA VAL A 12 -5.80 -10.17 2.75
C VAL A 12 -5.80 -11.69 2.99
N PRO A 13 -5.83 -12.17 4.25
CA PRO A 13 -6.01 -13.59 4.55
C PRO A 13 -7.38 -14.11 4.07
N ALA A 14 -7.38 -15.16 3.27
CA ALA A 14 -8.59 -15.83 2.77
C ALA A 14 -8.24 -17.24 2.25
N PRO A 15 -9.14 -18.24 2.34
CA PRO A 15 -10.54 -18.14 2.81
C PRO A 15 -10.69 -18.18 4.34
N ASP A 16 -9.65 -18.59 5.08
CA ASP A 16 -9.69 -18.69 6.54
C ASP A 16 -8.72 -17.67 7.19
N PRO A 17 -9.23 -16.54 7.71
CA PRO A 17 -8.38 -15.55 8.38
C PRO A 17 -7.76 -16.06 9.68
N HIS A 18 -8.30 -17.15 10.25
CA HIS A 18 -7.81 -17.78 11.48
C HIS A 18 -6.81 -18.91 11.23
N HIS A 19 -6.44 -19.16 9.96
CA HIS A 19 -5.44 -20.16 9.64
C HIS A 19 -4.14 -19.88 10.41
N PRO A 20 -3.45 -20.89 10.99
CA PRO A 20 -2.26 -20.68 11.82
C PRO A 20 -1.16 -19.83 11.16
N ALA A 21 -1.05 -19.90 9.83
CA ALA A 21 -0.11 -19.09 9.06
C ALA A 21 -0.38 -17.58 9.11
N THR A 22 -1.64 -17.14 9.30
CA THR A 22 -2.04 -15.72 9.31
C THR A 22 -2.57 -15.26 10.68
N ALA A 23 -2.84 -16.20 11.60
CA ALA A 23 -3.52 -15.94 12.88
C ALA A 23 -2.85 -14.90 13.79
N HIS A 24 -1.55 -14.62 13.62
CA HIS A 24 -0.81 -13.63 14.42
C HIS A 24 -0.78 -12.24 13.77
N ILE A 25 -1.24 -12.12 12.52
CA ILE A 25 -1.40 -10.85 11.81
C ILE A 25 -2.71 -10.23 12.29
N LEU A 26 -2.63 -9.02 12.84
CA LEU A 26 -3.80 -8.35 13.38
C LEU A 26 -4.80 -8.01 12.26
N PRO A 27 -6.12 -8.08 12.52
CA PRO A 27 -7.13 -7.57 11.59
C PRO A 27 -6.83 -6.13 11.14
N ALA A 28 -7.28 -5.78 9.93
CA ALA A 28 -7.04 -4.51 9.27
C ALA A 28 -5.55 -4.12 9.05
N SER A 29 -4.60 -5.05 9.26
CA SER A 29 -3.20 -4.82 8.87
C SER A 29 -3.09 -4.60 7.35
N GLY A 30 -2.11 -3.79 6.93
CA GLY A 30 -1.69 -3.72 5.54
C GLY A 30 -0.74 -4.88 5.25
N LEU A 31 -1.08 -5.76 4.31
CA LEU A 31 -0.24 -6.89 3.89
C LEU A 31 0.15 -6.70 2.43
N ILE A 32 1.42 -6.95 2.11
CA ILE A 32 1.94 -6.69 0.77
C ILE A 32 2.96 -7.74 0.34
N THR A 33 3.03 -7.98 -0.97
CA THR A 33 4.09 -8.73 -1.62
C THR A 33 4.60 -8.00 -2.87
N LEU A 34 5.89 -8.13 -3.18
CA LEU A 34 6.46 -7.70 -4.47
C LEU A 34 6.51 -8.85 -5.50
N THR A 35 6.17 -10.07 -5.08
CA THR A 35 6.07 -11.24 -5.97
C THR A 35 4.63 -11.38 -6.43
N ASP A 36 4.41 -11.59 -7.72
CA ASP A 36 3.07 -11.87 -8.25
C ASP A 36 2.51 -13.15 -7.59
N PRO A 37 1.30 -13.10 -7.00
CA PRO A 37 0.67 -14.26 -6.36
C PRO A 37 0.50 -15.49 -7.25
N HIS A 38 0.50 -15.32 -8.58
CA HIS A 38 0.38 -16.43 -9.53
C HIS A 38 1.71 -17.11 -9.86
N ASP A 39 2.84 -16.47 -9.57
CA ASP A 39 4.16 -16.95 -9.95
C ASP A 39 4.80 -17.87 -8.89
N SER A 40 4.25 -17.91 -7.67
CA SER A 40 4.83 -18.69 -6.57
C SER A 40 3.77 -19.31 -5.64
N PRO A 41 3.92 -20.58 -5.22
CA PRO A 41 3.05 -21.18 -4.22
C PRO A 41 3.26 -20.62 -2.80
N MET A 42 4.37 -19.91 -2.57
CA MET A 42 4.72 -19.29 -1.30
C MET A 42 5.06 -17.82 -1.52
N LEU A 43 4.45 -16.92 -0.76
CA LEU A 43 4.67 -15.48 -0.87
C LEU A 43 5.40 -14.97 0.35
N LEU A 44 6.49 -14.24 0.12
CA LEU A 44 7.13 -13.44 1.16
C LEU A 44 6.32 -12.17 1.33
N VAL A 45 5.63 -12.07 2.45
CA VAL A 45 4.78 -10.92 2.78
C VAL A 45 5.42 -10.10 3.89
N ASP A 46 5.32 -8.79 3.76
CA ASP A 46 5.52 -7.85 4.87
C ASP A 46 4.17 -7.29 5.28
N TYR A 47 4.03 -6.94 6.56
CA TYR A 47 2.79 -6.39 7.08
C TYR A 47 2.99 -5.28 8.12
N GLU A 48 1.94 -4.50 8.35
CA GLU A 48 1.85 -3.48 9.41
C GLU A 48 0.46 -3.46 10.00
N GLY A 49 0.36 -3.55 11.32
CA GLY A 49 -0.92 -3.63 12.05
C GLY A 49 -1.15 -2.49 13.03
N ASP A 50 -0.27 -1.49 13.10
CA ASP A 50 -0.34 -0.35 14.02
C ASP A 50 -0.49 -0.74 15.50
N ARG A 51 0.02 -1.93 15.90
CA ARG A 51 -0.16 -2.49 17.25
C ARG A 51 0.20 -1.51 18.39
N TYR A 52 1.16 -0.63 18.15
CA TYR A 52 1.67 0.34 19.14
C TYR A 52 1.37 1.80 18.78
N ALA A 53 0.54 2.05 17.76
CA ALA A 53 0.18 3.42 17.38
C ALA A 53 -0.89 3.98 18.34
N THR A 54 -0.75 5.26 18.72
CA THR A 54 -1.74 5.96 19.56
C THR A 54 -3.01 6.33 18.78
N THR A 55 -2.91 6.41 17.45
CA THR A 55 -4.03 6.64 16.55
C THR A 55 -3.83 5.71 15.35
N PRO A 56 -4.80 4.84 15.04
CA PRO A 56 -4.69 3.98 13.87
C PRO A 56 -4.52 4.85 12.62
N GLY A 57 -3.52 4.56 11.80
CA GLY A 57 -3.39 5.20 10.49
C GLY A 57 -4.50 4.73 9.55
N ARG A 58 -4.58 5.32 8.35
CA ARG A 58 -5.43 4.76 7.30
C ARG A 58 -4.87 3.41 6.85
N TRP A 59 -5.70 2.57 6.24
CA TRP A 59 -5.22 1.27 5.76
C TRP A 59 -4.07 1.40 4.74
N ALA A 60 -4.16 2.37 3.82
CA ALA A 60 -3.07 2.69 2.90
C ALA A 60 -1.78 3.16 3.60
N ASP A 61 -1.84 3.79 4.78
CA ASP A 61 -0.63 4.14 5.54
C ASP A 61 0.09 2.90 6.09
N ARG A 62 -0.67 1.87 6.47
CA ARG A 62 -0.10 0.58 6.88
C ARG A 62 0.52 -0.15 5.70
N ILE A 63 -0.16 -0.15 4.55
CA ILE A 63 0.37 -0.70 3.29
C ILE A 63 1.67 0.02 2.88
N ALA A 64 1.71 1.35 2.96
CA ALA A 64 2.90 2.14 2.65
C ALA A 64 4.10 1.74 3.52
N ARG A 65 3.88 1.53 4.82
CA ARG A 65 4.92 1.09 5.75
C ARG A 65 5.38 -0.35 5.48
N ALA A 66 4.45 -1.27 5.23
CA ALA A 66 4.77 -2.64 4.85
C ALA A 66 5.58 -2.69 3.54
N HIS A 67 5.19 -1.87 2.55
CA HIS A 67 5.93 -1.75 1.28
C HIS A 67 7.36 -1.23 1.49
N GLY A 68 7.54 -0.20 2.31
CA GLY A 68 8.87 0.34 2.64
C GLY A 68 9.81 -0.74 3.19
N ARG A 69 9.31 -1.56 4.13
CA ARG A 69 10.06 -2.70 4.70
C ARG A 69 10.45 -3.71 3.64
N GLN A 70 9.53 -4.03 2.72
CA GLN A 70 9.76 -5.06 1.72
C GLN A 70 10.81 -4.61 0.72
N ARG A 71 10.71 -3.36 0.26
CA ARG A 71 11.68 -2.75 -0.65
C ARG A 71 13.08 -2.66 -0.05
N GLU A 72 13.18 -2.28 1.22
CA GLU A 72 14.46 -2.12 1.92
C GLU A 72 15.01 -3.45 2.45
N ARG A 73 14.24 -4.54 2.32
CA ARG A 73 14.53 -5.85 2.93
C ARG A 73 14.83 -5.75 4.43
N TYR A 74 14.26 -4.75 5.11
CA TYR A 74 14.56 -4.46 6.51
C TYR A 74 14.24 -5.67 7.39
N PRO A 75 15.18 -6.16 8.23
CA PRO A 75 14.94 -7.30 9.10
C PRO A 75 13.90 -6.92 10.16
N THR A 76 12.75 -7.57 10.11
CA THR A 76 11.61 -7.27 10.99
C THR A 76 10.84 -8.54 11.32
N VAL A 77 10.21 -8.57 12.50
CA VAL A 77 9.24 -9.61 12.87
C VAL A 77 7.97 -9.54 12.03
N ALA A 78 7.72 -8.41 11.36
CA ALA A 78 6.57 -8.19 10.50
C ALA A 78 6.83 -8.62 9.04
N ARG A 79 7.42 -9.81 8.89
CA ARG A 79 7.78 -10.46 7.62
C ARG A 79 7.57 -11.95 7.75
N GLN A 80 6.94 -12.58 6.76
CA GLN A 80 6.65 -14.00 6.80
C GLN A 80 6.53 -14.62 5.40
N LEU A 81 6.84 -15.91 5.29
CA LEU A 81 6.51 -16.72 4.13
C LEU A 81 5.15 -17.41 4.35
N ILE A 82 4.16 -17.14 3.49
CA ILE A 82 2.79 -17.67 3.60
C ILE A 82 2.39 -18.38 2.30
N PRO A 83 1.73 -19.55 2.36
CA PRO A 83 1.18 -20.18 1.16
C PRO A 83 0.24 -19.24 0.40
N ALA A 84 0.44 -19.10 -0.91
CA ALA A 84 -0.31 -18.17 -1.75
C ALA A 84 -1.83 -18.43 -1.72
N HIS A 85 -2.24 -19.70 -1.62
CA HIS A 85 -3.65 -20.10 -1.56
C HIS A 85 -4.39 -19.68 -0.27
N LEU A 86 -3.66 -19.17 0.72
CA LEU A 86 -4.22 -18.62 1.97
C LEU A 86 -4.35 -17.08 1.92
N LEU A 87 -4.08 -16.48 0.76
CA LEU A 87 -4.08 -15.05 0.55
C LEU A 87 -4.93 -14.72 -0.68
N LEU A 88 -5.77 -13.71 -0.55
CA LEU A 88 -6.49 -13.10 -1.67
C LEU A 88 -5.82 -11.78 -2.04
N GLN A 89 -5.47 -11.61 -3.32
CA GLN A 89 -5.07 -10.31 -3.83
C GLN A 89 -6.30 -9.43 -4.01
N VAL A 90 -6.34 -8.33 -3.27
CA VAL A 90 -7.46 -7.37 -3.29
C VAL A 90 -7.12 -6.09 -4.03
N GLY A 91 -5.85 -5.83 -4.31
CA GLY A 91 -5.46 -4.62 -5.02
C GLY A 91 -3.97 -4.54 -5.35
N ARG A 92 -3.60 -3.35 -5.83
CA ARG A 92 -2.22 -2.94 -6.12
C ARG A 92 -1.92 -1.63 -5.41
N TYR A 93 -0.71 -1.49 -4.92
CA TYR A 93 -0.22 -0.28 -4.28
C TYR A 93 0.73 0.47 -5.21
N ASP A 94 0.48 1.76 -5.39
CA ASP A 94 1.38 2.71 -6.04
C ASP A 94 2.20 3.43 -4.96
N PRO A 95 3.50 3.15 -4.82
CA PRO A 95 4.34 3.76 -3.80
C PRO A 95 4.73 5.21 -4.10
N LEU A 96 4.55 5.68 -5.33
CA LEU A 96 4.76 7.09 -5.66
C LEU A 96 3.58 7.90 -5.17
N GLU A 97 2.36 7.43 -5.40
CA GLU A 97 1.14 8.17 -5.09
C GLU A 97 0.57 7.84 -3.70
N GLY A 98 1.01 6.74 -3.10
CA GLY A 98 0.46 6.27 -1.83
C GLY A 98 -0.97 5.76 -1.96
N THR A 99 -1.36 5.31 -3.15
CA THR A 99 -2.73 4.92 -3.47
C THR A 99 -2.84 3.40 -3.59
N VAL A 100 -3.93 2.85 -3.08
CA VAL A 100 -4.33 1.45 -3.30
C VAL A 100 -5.43 1.42 -4.36
N THR A 101 -5.18 0.74 -5.47
CA THR A 101 -6.19 0.44 -6.49
C THR A 101 -6.72 -0.97 -6.26
N LEU A 102 -8.00 -1.08 -5.91
CA LEU A 102 -8.64 -2.38 -5.70
C LEU A 102 -8.79 -3.13 -7.03
N THR A 103 -8.54 -4.43 -7.00
CA THR A 103 -8.79 -5.37 -8.11
C THR A 103 -10.00 -6.25 -7.86
N VAL A 104 -10.60 -6.14 -6.68
CA VAL A 104 -11.87 -6.77 -6.27
C VAL A 104 -12.93 -5.70 -6.01
N ASP A 105 -14.18 -6.14 -5.87
CA ASP A 105 -15.27 -5.26 -5.43
C ASP A 105 -14.97 -4.71 -4.01
N PRO A 106 -15.18 -3.40 -3.72
CA PRO A 106 -15.05 -2.86 -2.37
C PRO A 106 -15.92 -3.59 -1.32
N HIS A 107 -17.01 -4.22 -1.74
CA HIS A 107 -17.89 -5.02 -0.89
C HIS A 107 -17.53 -6.51 -0.87
N ASP A 108 -16.37 -6.91 -1.39
CA ASP A 108 -15.87 -8.28 -1.29
C ASP A 108 -15.89 -8.76 0.18
N PRO A 109 -16.49 -9.93 0.48
CA PRO A 109 -16.63 -10.41 1.86
C PRO A 109 -15.30 -10.57 2.60
N ALA A 110 -14.24 -11.04 1.93
CA ALA A 110 -12.95 -11.24 2.58
C ALA A 110 -12.29 -9.89 2.92
N LEU A 111 -12.37 -8.93 1.99
CA LEU A 111 -11.84 -7.57 2.21
C LEU A 111 -12.61 -6.85 3.33
N THR A 112 -13.94 -6.86 3.27
CA THR A 112 -14.81 -6.22 4.27
C THR A 112 -14.66 -6.84 5.65
N GLN A 113 -14.59 -8.16 5.74
CA GLN A 113 -14.31 -8.86 7.00
C GLN A 113 -12.93 -8.51 7.54
N TRP A 114 -11.91 -8.45 6.68
CA TRP A 114 -10.54 -8.13 7.09
C TRP A 114 -10.41 -6.71 7.64
N LEU A 115 -11.06 -5.73 7.01
CA LEU A 115 -11.04 -4.33 7.43
C LEU A 115 -12.06 -4.03 8.55
N GLY A 116 -13.09 -4.87 8.70
CA GLY A 116 -14.24 -4.62 9.57
C GLY A 116 -15.28 -3.66 8.98
N HIS A 117 -15.06 -3.16 7.76
CA HIS A 117 -15.97 -2.30 7.00
C HIS A 117 -15.62 -2.35 5.51
N SER A 118 -16.50 -1.82 4.65
CA SER A 118 -16.13 -1.57 3.25
C SER A 118 -15.15 -0.40 3.16
N PRO A 119 -14.05 -0.52 2.40
CA PRO A 119 -13.04 0.53 2.28
C PRO A 119 -13.65 1.76 1.63
N THR A 120 -13.36 2.91 2.22
CA THR A 120 -13.70 4.23 1.66
C THR A 120 -12.54 4.73 0.78
N PRO A 121 -12.75 5.75 -0.07
CA PRO A 121 -11.66 6.37 -0.83
C PRO A 121 -10.50 6.87 0.06
N GLU A 122 -10.80 7.31 1.28
CA GLU A 122 -9.77 7.75 2.22
C GLU A 122 -8.89 6.60 2.69
N ASP A 123 -9.47 5.43 2.97
CA ASP A 123 -8.72 4.23 3.40
C ASP A 123 -7.69 3.78 2.37
N LEU A 124 -7.97 4.08 1.10
CA LEU A 124 -7.14 3.72 -0.06
C LEU A 124 -6.06 4.78 -0.36
N GLN A 125 -5.96 5.86 0.41
CA GLN A 125 -5.01 6.94 0.21
C GLN A 125 -4.16 7.22 1.45
N ALA A 126 -2.85 6.99 1.33
CA ALA A 126 -1.88 7.28 2.39
C ALA A 126 -1.74 8.78 2.65
N THR A 127 -1.47 9.14 3.90
CA THR A 127 -1.54 10.51 4.45
C THR A 127 -0.18 11.15 4.74
N GLY A 128 0.93 10.40 4.60
CA GLY A 128 2.27 10.92 4.84
C GLY A 128 2.59 12.19 4.02
N ALA A 129 3.39 13.10 4.60
CA ALA A 129 3.72 14.40 4.00
C ALA A 129 4.22 14.31 2.55
N ARG A 130 4.97 13.24 2.23
CA ARG A 130 5.41 12.94 0.86
C ARG A 130 4.25 12.82 -0.13
N PHE A 131 3.18 12.11 0.25
CA PHE A 131 2.01 11.88 -0.62
C PHE A 131 1.18 13.15 -0.77
N GLN A 132 1.01 13.91 0.33
CA GLN A 132 0.32 15.20 0.31
C GLN A 132 1.00 16.20 -0.63
N GLN A 133 2.32 16.35 -0.51
CA GLN A 133 3.12 17.21 -1.40
C GLN A 133 2.97 16.83 -2.87
N ARG A 134 2.94 15.53 -3.20
CA ARG A 134 2.76 15.06 -4.58
C ARG A 134 1.36 15.35 -5.10
N ALA A 135 0.34 15.13 -4.29
CA ALA A 135 -1.03 15.46 -4.64
C ALA A 135 -1.18 16.97 -4.92
N GLU A 136 -0.58 17.82 -4.09
CA GLU A 136 -0.53 19.28 -4.29
C GLU A 136 0.18 19.66 -5.59
N LEU A 137 1.35 19.07 -5.87
CA LEU A 137 2.09 19.32 -7.11
C LEU A 137 1.28 18.90 -8.35
N ARG A 138 0.59 17.76 -8.30
CA ARG A 138 -0.27 17.30 -9.41
C ARG A 138 -1.49 18.19 -9.61
N ALA A 139 -2.16 18.58 -8.53
CA ALA A 139 -3.25 19.55 -8.58
C ALA A 139 -2.78 20.87 -9.20
N ALA A 140 -1.57 21.32 -8.85
CA ALA A 140 -0.97 22.51 -9.43
C ALA A 140 -0.63 22.36 -10.92
N LEU A 141 -0.11 21.19 -11.35
CA LEU A 141 0.15 20.89 -12.76
C LEU A 141 -1.14 20.83 -13.61
N ALA A 142 -2.24 20.37 -13.02
CA ALA A 142 -3.55 20.31 -13.68
C ALA A 142 -4.22 21.69 -13.78
N ASN A 143 -3.80 22.67 -12.97
CA ASN A 143 -4.36 24.02 -12.99
C ASN A 143 -3.63 24.91 -14.02
N PRO A 144 -4.30 25.32 -15.12
CA PRO A 144 -3.66 26.13 -16.17
C PRO A 144 -3.26 27.53 -15.71
N GLN A 145 -3.77 28.00 -14.57
CA GLN A 145 -3.44 29.32 -14.02
C GLN A 145 -2.09 29.34 -13.27
N ILE A 146 -1.53 28.18 -12.93
CA ILE A 146 -0.27 28.10 -12.21
C ILE A 146 0.87 27.93 -13.22
N PRO A 147 1.87 28.83 -13.24
CA PRO A 147 3.00 28.70 -14.16
C PRO A 147 3.74 27.39 -13.95
N ARG A 148 3.89 26.59 -15.01
CA ARG A 148 4.57 25.28 -14.93
C ARG A 148 5.97 25.38 -14.32
N GLN A 149 6.73 26.42 -14.63
CA GLN A 149 8.06 26.64 -14.05
C GLN A 149 8.03 26.71 -12.52
N ALA A 150 7.05 27.41 -11.94
CA ALA A 150 6.90 27.51 -10.49
C ALA A 150 6.61 26.13 -9.87
N VAL A 151 5.78 25.32 -10.52
CA VAL A 151 5.51 23.94 -10.07
C VAL A 151 6.77 23.08 -10.14
N ARG A 152 7.59 23.22 -11.20
CA ARG A 152 8.87 22.49 -11.33
C ARG A 152 9.87 22.86 -10.24
N GLU A 153 10.00 24.14 -9.93
CA GLU A 153 10.88 24.61 -8.86
C GLU A 153 10.41 24.08 -7.49
N MET A 154 9.10 24.09 -7.25
CA MET A 154 8.50 23.53 -6.05
C MET A 154 8.74 22.01 -5.95
N ALA A 155 8.54 21.28 -7.05
CA ALA A 155 8.79 19.85 -7.13
C ALA A 155 10.24 19.49 -6.80
N ARG A 156 11.23 20.22 -7.35
CA ARG A 156 12.64 20.04 -7.02
C ARG A 156 12.94 20.32 -5.54
N ARG A 157 12.40 21.43 -5.00
CA ARG A 157 12.59 21.80 -3.59
C ARG A 157 12.05 20.74 -2.64
N TRP A 158 10.94 20.10 -3.00
CA TRP A 158 10.30 19.06 -2.20
C TRP A 158 10.81 17.64 -2.49
N GLY A 159 11.80 17.48 -3.39
CA GLY A 159 12.41 16.18 -3.68
C GLY A 159 11.57 15.27 -4.58
N HIS A 160 10.72 15.83 -5.45
CA HIS A 160 9.90 15.11 -6.44
C HIS A 160 10.35 15.46 -7.87
N PRO A 161 11.58 15.12 -8.28
CA PRO A 161 12.13 15.53 -9.59
C PRO A 161 11.37 14.94 -10.78
N ASP A 162 10.62 13.85 -10.58
CA ASP A 162 9.74 13.23 -11.58
C ASP A 162 8.54 14.12 -11.95
N LEU A 163 8.18 15.09 -11.10
CA LEU A 163 7.11 16.06 -11.32
C LEU A 163 7.62 17.45 -11.78
N ALA A 164 8.92 17.56 -12.12
CA ALA A 164 9.59 18.82 -12.43
C ALA A 164 9.89 19.04 -13.94
#